data_AF-A0A7K1SKC5-F1
#
_entry.id   AF-A0A7K1SKC5-F1
#
_cell.length_a   1.000
_cell.length_b   1.000
_cell.length_c   1.000
_cell.angle_alpha   90.00
_cell.angle_beta   90.00
_cell.angle_gamma   90.00
#
_symmetry.space_group_name_H-M   'P 1'
#
loop_
_entity.id
_entity.type
_entity.pdbx_description
1 polymer ?
#
loop_
_entity_poly.entity_id
_entity_poly.type
_entity_poly.pdbx_seq_one_letter_code
_entity_poly.pdbx_strand_id
1 'polypeptide(L)'
;MPAWYKTRIRFRQLDIENNKYKYISELYLQRAETFADVEHQMQTELAERLKDFKVKGINEFKVAECVLHHVFDPERETEPEEWYLCKVEFSDFKEQILITATSVVEAHSRLEKKLKLSKIPFTIKDVDSTKILGVFDFENEALMQDYQARVGWMEPQNQRAEKQKSKHQEEQIPIPFDEKSDDKRGPSTITEEEFDKIDGDVRPYK
;
A
#
# COMPACT_ATOMS: atom_id res chain seq x y z
N MET A 1 -2.21 15.84 -24.41
CA MET A 1 -2.25 14.41 -24.76
C MET A 1 -1.73 13.65 -23.57
N PRO A 2 -2.46 12.65 -23.05
CA PRO A 2 -2.02 11.88 -21.90
C PRO A 2 -0.73 11.12 -22.25
N ALA A 3 0.21 11.11 -21.31
CA ALA A 3 1.47 10.40 -21.41
C ALA A 3 1.63 9.48 -20.20
N TRP A 4 2.55 8.52 -20.33
CA TRP A 4 2.92 7.64 -19.23
C TRP A 4 4.09 8.23 -18.45
N TYR A 5 3.96 8.23 -17.13
CA TYR A 5 4.96 8.75 -16.21
C TYR A 5 5.38 7.68 -15.22
N LYS A 6 6.69 7.47 -15.11
CA LYS A 6 7.31 6.57 -14.15
C LYS A 6 7.64 7.34 -12.88
N THR A 7 6.96 6.98 -11.80
CA THR A 7 7.13 7.60 -10.49
C THR A 7 7.88 6.67 -9.56
N ARG A 8 8.94 7.18 -8.92
CA ARG A 8 9.65 6.49 -7.86
C ARG A 8 9.19 7.01 -6.51
N ILE A 9 8.68 6.14 -5.66
CA ILE A 9 8.37 6.48 -4.27
C ILE A 9 9.37 5.84 -3.32
N ARG A 10 9.59 6.48 -2.17
CA ARG A 10 10.36 5.91 -1.06
C ARG A 10 9.60 6.10 0.23
N PHE A 11 9.38 5.01 0.96
CA PHE A 11 8.72 5.01 2.25
C PHE A 11 9.45 4.11 3.24
N ARG A 12 9.02 4.16 4.50
CA ARG A 12 9.60 3.39 5.60
C ARG A 12 8.64 2.26 5.98
N GLN A 13 9.06 1.02 5.83
CA GLN A 13 8.32 -0.15 6.29
C GLN A 13 8.95 -0.69 7.57
N LEU A 14 8.11 -1.09 8.54
CA LEU A 14 8.57 -1.81 9.72
C LEU A 14 8.78 -3.27 9.33
N ASP A 15 10.03 -3.72 9.42
CA ASP A 15 10.35 -5.14 9.34
C ASP A 15 9.84 -5.82 10.61
N ILE A 16 8.89 -6.76 10.45
CA ILE A 16 8.23 -7.45 11.55
C ILE A 16 9.20 -8.41 12.25
N GLU A 17 10.15 -8.98 11.51
CA GLU A 17 11.09 -9.96 12.05
C GLU A 17 12.19 -9.29 12.88
N ASN A 18 12.70 -8.15 12.40
CA ASN A 18 13.82 -7.46 13.01
C ASN A 18 13.42 -6.25 13.88
N ASN A 19 12.11 -5.95 13.95
CA ASN A 19 11.53 -4.78 14.60
C ASN A 19 12.27 -3.47 14.26
N LYS A 20 12.77 -3.37 13.02
CA LYS A 20 13.57 -2.26 12.50
C LYS A 20 12.89 -1.64 11.30
N TYR A 21 13.07 -0.34 11.15
CA TYR A 21 12.55 0.36 10.00
C TYR A 21 13.50 0.28 8.82
N LYS A 22 13.00 -0.22 7.68
CA LYS A 22 13.74 -0.28 6.41
C LYS A 22 13.13 0.71 5.41
N TYR A 23 13.99 1.39 4.67
CA TYR A 23 13.54 2.20 3.55
C TYR A 23 13.39 1.32 2.31
N ILE A 24 12.20 1.37 1.72
CA ILE A 24 11.88 0.66 0.48
C ILE A 24 11.64 1.70 -0.61
N SER A 25 12.10 1.39 -1.81
CA SER A 25 11.91 2.24 -2.98
C SER A 25 11.17 1.44 -4.03
N GLU A 26 10.03 1.97 -4.44
CA GLU A 26 9.12 1.32 -5.37
C GLU A 26 8.90 2.20 -6.59
N LEU A 27 8.55 1.54 -7.70
CA LEU A 27 8.35 2.18 -8.99
C LEU A 27 6.95 1.87 -9.50
N TYR A 28 6.25 2.92 -9.88
CA TYR A 28 4.92 2.85 -10.45
C TYR A 28 4.86 3.58 -11.78
N LEU A 29 3.88 3.24 -12.59
CA LEU A 29 3.58 3.92 -13.83
C LEU A 29 2.18 4.54 -13.74
N GLN A 30 2.06 5.83 -14.07
CA GLN A 30 0.79 6.57 -14.08
C GLN A 30 0.52 7.11 -15.47
N ARG A 31 -0.74 7.11 -15.88
CA ARG A 31 -1.20 7.88 -17.03
C ARG A 31 -1.76 9.23 -16.59
N ALA A 32 -1.23 10.31 -17.15
CA ALA A 32 -1.66 11.66 -16.81
C ALA A 32 -1.37 12.65 -17.95
N GLU A 33 -1.90 13.86 -17.85
CA GLU A 33 -1.56 14.94 -18.78
C GLU A 33 -0.32 15.71 -18.33
N THR A 34 -0.21 15.98 -17.02
CA THR A 34 0.89 16.77 -16.45
C THR A 34 1.56 16.08 -15.27
N PHE A 35 2.79 16.50 -14.93
CA PHE A 35 3.50 16.02 -13.74
C PHE A 35 2.76 16.33 -12.43
N ALA A 36 2.06 17.47 -12.36
CA ALA A 36 1.28 17.85 -11.18
C ALA A 36 0.10 16.90 -10.96
N ASP A 37 -0.55 16.48 -12.05
CA ASP A 37 -1.61 15.48 -11.97
C ASP A 37 -1.04 14.16 -11.43
N VAL A 38 0.07 13.66 -11.97
CA VAL A 38 0.72 12.43 -11.47
C VAL A 38 1.00 12.50 -9.97
N GLU A 39 1.54 13.62 -9.48
CA GLU A 39 1.81 13.81 -8.07
C GLU A 39 0.52 13.80 -7.23
N HIS A 40 -0.52 14.49 -7.69
CA HIS A 40 -1.81 14.51 -7.01
C HIS A 40 -2.45 13.11 -6.94
N GLN A 41 -2.45 12.37 -8.05
CA GLN A 41 -2.98 11.00 -8.12
C GLN A 41 -2.25 10.09 -7.14
N MET A 42 -0.92 10.11 -7.19
CA MET A 42 -0.07 9.34 -6.28
C MET A 42 -0.34 9.72 -4.83
N GLN A 43 -0.48 11.01 -4.56
CA GLN A 43 -0.73 11.52 -3.22
C GLN A 43 -2.05 11.01 -2.68
N THR A 44 -3.12 11.05 -3.47
CA THR A 44 -4.44 10.58 -3.07
C THR A 44 -4.45 9.08 -2.82
N GLU A 45 -3.94 8.28 -3.76
CA GLU A 45 -3.96 6.80 -3.67
C GLU A 45 -3.10 6.25 -2.53
N LEU A 46 -1.92 6.86 -2.31
CA LEU A 46 -1.01 6.39 -1.26
C LEU A 46 -1.28 7.03 0.10
N ALA A 47 -1.87 8.21 0.19
CA ALA A 47 -2.15 8.84 1.50
C ALA A 47 -3.09 8.01 2.36
N GLU A 48 -4.00 7.25 1.74
CA GLU A 48 -4.90 6.34 2.46
C GLU A 48 -4.17 5.15 3.10
N ARG A 49 -3.01 4.77 2.54
CA ARG A 49 -2.29 3.53 2.89
C ARG A 49 -1.01 3.80 3.67
N LEU A 50 -0.27 4.84 3.28
CA LEU A 50 1.05 5.20 3.78
C LEU A 50 1.02 6.58 4.45
N LYS A 51 1.37 6.63 5.75
CA LYS A 51 1.44 7.90 6.50
C LYS A 51 2.59 8.80 6.03
N ASP A 52 3.75 8.20 5.76
CA ASP A 52 4.99 8.93 5.46
C ASP A 52 5.70 8.31 4.24
N PHE A 53 5.40 8.81 3.06
CA PHE A 53 6.14 8.50 1.83
C PHE A 53 6.65 9.78 1.17
N LYS A 54 7.69 9.65 0.34
CA LYS A 54 8.23 10.73 -0.47
C LYS A 54 8.31 10.31 -1.92
N VAL A 55 7.78 11.14 -2.80
CA VAL A 55 8.03 11.03 -4.24
C VAL A 55 9.48 11.44 -4.50
N LYS A 56 10.29 10.52 -5.03
CA LYS A 56 11.71 10.73 -5.31
C LYS A 56 11.98 11.30 -6.69
N GLY A 57 11.07 11.07 -7.63
CA GLY A 57 11.17 11.59 -8.99
C GLY A 57 10.05 11.04 -9.86
N ILE A 58 9.65 11.87 -10.81
CA ILE A 58 8.65 11.56 -11.84
C ILE A 58 9.34 11.80 -13.18
N ASN A 59 9.35 10.79 -14.05
CA ASN A 59 9.95 10.88 -15.38
C ASN A 59 8.96 10.39 -16.42
N GLU A 60 8.88 11.05 -17.57
CA GLU A 60 8.12 10.55 -18.70
C GLU A 60 8.69 9.20 -19.18
N PHE A 61 7.80 8.26 -19.51
CA PHE A 61 8.15 6.91 -19.93
C PHE A 61 7.45 6.58 -21.24
N LYS A 62 8.23 6.21 -22.26
CA LYS A 62 7.68 5.93 -23.59
C LYS A 62 7.13 4.52 -23.62
N VAL A 63 5.81 4.40 -23.48
CA VAL A 63 5.06 3.15 -23.66
C VAL A 63 3.85 3.46 -24.52
N ALA A 64 3.58 2.61 -25.50
CA ALA A 64 2.40 2.71 -26.34
C ALA A 64 1.17 2.19 -25.58
N GLU A 65 1.32 1.04 -24.92
CA GLU A 65 0.20 0.36 -24.25
C GLU A 65 0.69 -0.50 -23.07
N CYS A 66 -0.16 -0.61 -22.05
CA CYS A 66 0.02 -1.52 -20.91
C CYS A 66 -1.05 -2.61 -20.96
N VAL A 67 -0.63 -3.87 -20.93
CA VAL A 67 -1.48 -5.03 -21.18
C VAL A 67 -1.50 -5.96 -19.97
N LEU A 68 -2.69 -6.19 -19.44
CA LEU A 68 -2.91 -7.17 -18.39
C LEU A 68 -3.27 -8.52 -18.99
N HIS A 69 -2.62 -9.60 -18.53
CA HIS A 69 -2.90 -10.93 -19.02
C HIS A 69 -4.23 -11.49 -18.53
N HIS A 70 -4.59 -11.27 -17.27
CA HIS A 70 -5.83 -11.78 -16.69
C HIS A 70 -7.10 -11.27 -17.40
N VAL A 71 -6.99 -10.21 -18.20
CA VAL A 71 -8.07 -9.73 -19.09
C VAL A 71 -8.34 -10.71 -20.23
N PHE A 72 -7.33 -11.48 -20.66
CA PHE A 72 -7.43 -12.43 -21.77
C PHE A 72 -7.68 -13.88 -21.33
N ASP A 73 -7.28 -14.26 -20.12
CA ASP A 73 -7.46 -15.62 -19.57
C ASP A 73 -7.86 -15.57 -18.07
N PRO A 74 -9.14 -15.31 -17.74
CA PRO A 74 -9.61 -15.16 -16.36
C PRO A 74 -9.65 -16.49 -15.57
N GLU A 75 -9.58 -17.64 -16.24
CA GLU A 75 -9.67 -18.97 -15.62
C GLU A 75 -8.34 -19.47 -15.01
N ARG A 76 -7.23 -18.74 -15.20
CA ARG A 76 -5.90 -19.15 -14.71
C ARG A 76 -5.61 -18.52 -13.35
N GLU A 77 -5.54 -19.33 -12.30
CA GLU A 77 -5.12 -18.90 -10.95
C GLU A 77 -3.63 -18.47 -10.94
N THR A 78 -3.44 -17.18 -11.21
CA THR A 78 -2.61 -16.18 -10.49
C THR A 78 -1.36 -16.67 -9.74
N GLU A 79 -0.33 -17.05 -10.49
CA GLU A 79 1.04 -16.80 -10.04
C GLU A 79 1.31 -15.28 -10.00
N PRO A 80 2.20 -14.79 -9.13
CA PRO A 80 2.55 -13.36 -9.10
C PRO A 80 3.20 -12.96 -10.43
N GLU A 81 2.47 -12.20 -11.23
CA GLU A 81 2.96 -11.71 -12.51
C GLU A 81 3.74 -10.41 -12.35
N GLU A 82 4.87 -10.29 -13.03
CA GLU A 82 5.67 -9.07 -13.08
C GLU A 82 5.43 -8.32 -14.40
N TRP A 83 5.74 -7.04 -14.41
CA TRP A 83 5.68 -6.22 -15.62
C TRP A 83 6.95 -6.38 -16.46
N TYR A 84 6.79 -6.80 -17.71
CA TYR A 84 7.85 -6.92 -18.70
C TYR A 84 7.70 -5.84 -19.78
N LEU A 85 8.82 -5.23 -20.17
CA LEU A 85 8.88 -4.24 -21.25
C LEU A 85 9.33 -4.91 -22.54
N CYS A 86 8.45 -4.92 -23.52
CA CYS A 86 8.71 -5.50 -24.81
C CYS A 86 8.92 -4.39 -25.85
N LYS A 87 10.05 -4.46 -26.56
CA LYS A 87 10.35 -3.54 -27.67
C LYS A 87 9.94 -4.20 -28.98
N VAL A 88 8.98 -3.60 -29.66
CA VAL A 88 8.41 -4.12 -30.91
C VAL A 88 8.74 -3.16 -32.03
N GLU A 89 9.23 -3.71 -33.13
CA GLU A 89 9.41 -2.99 -34.37
C GLU A 89 8.34 -3.44 -35.36
N PHE A 90 7.52 -2.49 -35.79
CA PHE A 90 6.65 -2.63 -36.95
C PHE A 90 7.38 -2.08 -38.18
N SER A 91 6.85 -2.34 -39.37
CA SER A 91 7.47 -1.86 -40.61
C SER A 91 7.71 -0.34 -40.63
N ASP A 92 6.81 0.44 -40.03
CA ASP A 92 6.81 1.91 -40.13
C ASP A 92 7.28 2.61 -38.85
N PHE A 93 7.19 1.95 -37.69
CA PHE A 93 7.46 2.58 -36.39
C PHE A 93 7.90 1.56 -35.33
N LYS A 94 8.40 2.07 -34.21
CA LYS A 94 8.84 1.27 -33.06
C LYS A 94 8.02 1.65 -31.85
N GLU A 95 7.56 0.65 -31.13
CA GLU A 95 6.78 0.82 -29.92
C GLU A 95 7.34 0.00 -28.77
N GLN A 96 7.01 0.46 -27.57
CA GLN A 96 7.31 -0.26 -26.35
C GLN A 96 5.98 -0.62 -25.70
N ILE A 97 5.77 -1.90 -25.45
CA ILE A 97 4.53 -2.43 -24.87
C ILE A 97 4.88 -3.04 -23.53
N LEU A 98 4.13 -2.69 -22.50
CA LEU A 98 4.30 -3.27 -21.17
C LEU A 98 3.28 -4.40 -21.02
N ILE A 99 3.73 -5.60 -20.62
CA ILE A 99 2.86 -6.77 -20.46
C ILE A 99 3.14 -7.48 -19.14
N THR A 100 2.10 -8.02 -18.52
CA THR A 100 2.23 -8.87 -17.33
C THR A 100 2.54 -10.32 -17.72
N ALA A 101 3.50 -10.95 -17.04
CA ALA A 101 3.88 -12.35 -17.22
C ALA A 101 4.61 -12.93 -16.01
N THR A 102 4.72 -14.25 -15.94
CA THR A 102 5.54 -14.92 -14.91
C THR A 102 7.00 -15.05 -15.35
N SER A 103 7.26 -15.10 -16.66
CA SER A 103 8.60 -15.26 -17.23
C SER A 103 8.76 -14.52 -18.56
N VAL A 104 10.01 -14.19 -18.93
CA VAL A 104 10.38 -13.57 -20.21
C VAL A 104 9.83 -14.35 -21.41
N VAL A 105 9.93 -15.69 -21.38
CA VAL A 105 9.45 -16.56 -22.46
C VAL A 105 7.93 -16.44 -22.61
N GLU A 106 7.24 -16.35 -21.48
CA GLU A 106 5.81 -16.20 -21.46
C GLU A 106 5.37 -14.80 -21.92
N ALA A 107 6.06 -13.75 -21.49
CA ALA A 107 5.85 -12.38 -21.96
C ALA A 107 5.97 -12.29 -23.48
N HIS A 108 7.00 -12.92 -24.05
CA HIS A 108 7.17 -13.00 -25.50
C HIS A 108 6.00 -13.73 -26.17
N SER A 109 5.63 -14.91 -25.68
CA SER A 109 4.52 -15.70 -26.24
C SER A 109 3.18 -14.95 -26.18
N ARG A 110 2.88 -14.31 -25.05
CA ARG A 110 1.65 -13.54 -24.84
C ARG A 110 1.59 -12.34 -25.78
N LEU A 111 2.69 -11.61 -25.91
CA LEU A 111 2.78 -10.48 -26.83
C LEU A 111 2.60 -10.92 -28.28
N GLU A 112 3.25 -12.01 -28.68
CA GLU A 112 3.14 -12.54 -30.03
C GLU A 112 1.70 -12.93 -30.38
N LYS A 113 0.97 -13.57 -29.44
CA LYS A 113 -0.46 -13.88 -29.60
C LYS A 113 -1.30 -12.61 -29.81
N LYS A 114 -1.08 -11.58 -28.99
CA LYS A 114 -1.78 -10.30 -29.10
C LYS A 114 -1.52 -9.64 -30.46
N LEU A 115 -0.26 -9.53 -30.86
CA LEU A 115 0.12 -8.83 -32.09
C LEU A 115 -0.31 -9.58 -33.36
N LYS A 116 -0.34 -10.92 -33.34
CA LYS A 116 -0.87 -11.74 -34.43
C LYS A 116 -2.32 -11.40 -34.80
N LEU A 117 -3.14 -10.96 -33.83
CA LEU A 117 -4.52 -10.54 -34.08
C LEU A 117 -4.61 -9.25 -34.92
N SER A 118 -3.60 -8.38 -34.83
CA SER A 118 -3.57 -7.06 -35.49
C SER A 118 -3.34 -7.14 -37.01
N LYS A 119 -2.86 -8.28 -37.54
CA LYS A 119 -2.50 -8.49 -38.96
C LYS A 119 -1.40 -7.57 -39.52
N ILE A 120 -0.77 -6.74 -38.69
CA ILE A 120 0.38 -5.92 -39.07
C ILE A 120 1.65 -6.76 -38.90
N PRO A 121 2.59 -6.78 -39.86
CA PRO A 121 3.87 -7.45 -39.67
C PRO A 121 4.65 -6.79 -38.54
N PHE A 122 5.14 -7.60 -37.60
CA PHE A 122 5.85 -7.14 -36.42
C PHE A 122 7.07 -8.01 -36.14
N THR A 123 8.08 -7.43 -35.51
CA THR A 123 9.27 -8.13 -35.00
C THR A 123 9.49 -7.72 -33.54
N ILE A 124 9.46 -8.69 -32.64
CA ILE A 124 9.79 -8.47 -31.23
C ILE A 124 11.32 -8.45 -31.14
N LYS A 125 11.90 -7.32 -30.74
CA LYS A 125 13.35 -7.15 -30.65
C LYS A 125 13.92 -7.59 -29.32
N ASP A 126 13.19 -7.27 -28.26
CA ASP A 126 13.72 -7.36 -26.91
C ASP A 126 12.58 -7.45 -25.89
N VAL A 127 12.82 -8.17 -24.80
CA VAL A 127 11.88 -8.39 -23.71
C VAL A 127 12.66 -8.32 -22.40
N ASP A 128 12.48 -7.21 -21.68
CA ASP A 128 13.18 -6.92 -20.43
C ASP A 128 12.22 -7.03 -19.24
N SER A 129 12.67 -7.59 -18.11
CA SER A 129 11.91 -7.48 -16.85
C SER A 129 12.01 -6.07 -16.30
N THR A 130 10.92 -5.57 -15.71
CA THR A 130 10.91 -4.24 -15.10
C THR A 130 10.74 -4.33 -13.60
N LYS A 131 11.20 -3.27 -12.91
CA LYS A 131 10.95 -3.07 -11.48
C LYS A 131 9.62 -2.33 -11.22
N ILE A 132 8.76 -2.19 -12.23
CA ILE A 132 7.47 -1.52 -12.08
C ILE A 132 6.56 -2.47 -11.31
N LEU A 133 6.03 -2.01 -10.18
CA LEU A 133 5.15 -2.82 -9.35
C LEU A 133 3.70 -2.72 -9.83
N GLY A 134 3.25 -1.55 -10.25
CA GLY A 134 1.87 -1.34 -10.69
C GLY A 134 1.76 -0.23 -11.72
N VAL A 135 0.71 -0.34 -12.53
CA VAL A 135 0.34 0.62 -13.57
C VAL A 135 -1.03 1.18 -13.23
N PHE A 136 -1.16 2.49 -13.26
CA PHE A 136 -2.34 3.23 -12.86
C PHE A 136 -2.85 4.09 -14.01
N ASP A 137 -4.12 3.90 -14.37
CA ASP A 137 -4.79 4.64 -15.43
C ASP A 137 -6.28 4.77 -15.10
N PHE A 138 -6.75 5.98 -14.85
CA PHE A 138 -8.16 6.25 -14.53
C PHE A 138 -9.14 5.83 -15.63
N GLU A 139 -8.68 5.80 -16.88
CA GLU A 139 -9.53 5.41 -18.00
C GLU A 139 -9.67 3.88 -18.13
N ASN A 140 -8.84 3.11 -17.41
CA ASN A 140 -8.77 1.67 -17.53
C ASN A 140 -9.01 0.97 -16.19
N GLU A 141 -10.26 0.54 -15.98
CA GLU A 141 -10.72 -0.13 -14.76
C GLU A 141 -9.93 -1.41 -14.42
N ALA A 142 -9.51 -2.19 -15.42
CA ALA A 142 -8.72 -3.39 -15.18
C ALA A 142 -7.34 -3.06 -14.61
N LEU A 143 -6.68 -2.01 -15.12
CA LEU A 143 -5.41 -1.53 -14.58
C LEU A 143 -5.58 -0.98 -13.16
N MET A 144 -6.70 -0.29 -12.89
CA MET A 144 -7.03 0.20 -11.55
C MET A 144 -7.19 -0.94 -10.55
N GLN A 145 -7.94 -1.98 -10.91
CA GLN A 145 -8.17 -3.13 -10.03
C GLN A 145 -6.87 -3.90 -9.75
N ASP A 146 -6.06 -4.16 -10.78
CA ASP A 146 -4.74 -4.79 -10.62
C ASP A 146 -3.83 -3.94 -9.74
N TYR A 147 -3.77 -2.63 -9.99
CA TYR A 147 -3.01 -1.70 -9.14
C TYR A 147 -3.46 -1.79 -7.69
N GLN A 148 -4.77 -1.68 -7.42
CA GLN A 148 -5.33 -1.74 -6.08
C GLN A 148 -5.03 -3.06 -5.35
N ALA A 149 -5.08 -4.19 -6.08
CA ALA A 149 -4.72 -5.50 -5.54
C ALA A 149 -3.23 -5.57 -5.17
N ARG A 150 -2.35 -5.03 -6.00
CA ARG A 150 -0.89 -4.99 -5.76
C ARG A 150 -0.48 -4.06 -4.64
N VAL A 151 -1.14 -2.91 -4.50
CA VAL A 151 -0.94 -2.01 -3.36
C VAL A 151 -1.77 -2.43 -2.14
N GLY A 152 -2.63 -3.46 -2.26
CA GLY A 152 -3.55 -3.94 -1.21
C GLY A 152 -2.84 -4.49 0.02
N TRP A 153 -1.65 -5.05 -0.16
CA TRP A 153 -0.80 -5.56 0.92
C TRP A 153 -0.18 -4.46 1.79
N MET A 154 -0.21 -3.19 1.35
CA MET A 154 0.21 -2.07 2.17
C MET A 154 -0.85 -1.82 3.23
N GLU A 155 -0.73 -2.49 4.39
CA GLU A 155 -1.69 -2.34 5.49
C GLU A 155 -1.95 -0.85 5.79
N PRO A 156 -3.21 -0.39 5.73
CA PRO A 156 -3.56 0.92 6.24
C PRO A 156 -3.26 0.93 7.74
N GLN A 157 -2.30 1.76 8.17
CA GLN A 157 -1.89 1.88 9.58
C GLN A 157 -3.06 2.27 10.51
N ASN A 158 -4.16 2.80 9.98
CA ASN A 158 -5.38 3.07 10.75
C ASN A 158 -5.95 1.79 11.38
N GLN A 159 -5.86 0.63 10.72
CA GLN A 159 -6.32 -0.64 11.30
C GLN A 159 -5.38 -1.15 12.41
N ARG A 160 -4.08 -0.81 12.39
CA ARG A 160 -3.18 -1.10 13.52
C ARG A 160 -3.48 -0.22 14.73
N ALA A 161 -3.81 1.05 14.51
CA ALA A 161 -4.20 1.95 15.60
C ALA A 161 -5.54 1.52 16.24
N GLU A 162 -6.50 1.03 15.46
CA GLU A 162 -7.76 0.48 15.98
C GLU A 162 -7.57 -0.87 16.67
N LYS A 163 -6.76 -1.79 16.10
CA LYS A 163 -6.41 -3.07 16.77
C LYS A 163 -5.61 -2.89 18.06
N GLN A 164 -4.83 -1.82 18.17
CA GLN A 164 -4.14 -1.47 19.41
C GLN A 164 -5.08 -0.81 20.44
N LYS A 165 -6.05 0.00 19.99
CA LYS A 165 -7.10 0.56 20.86
C LYS A 165 -8.06 -0.51 21.40
N SER A 166 -8.43 -1.50 20.58
CA SER A 166 -9.30 -2.60 21.02
C SER A 166 -8.59 -3.54 22.01
N LYS A 167 -7.29 -3.83 21.81
CA LYS A 167 -6.49 -4.59 22.79
C LYS A 167 -6.35 -3.90 24.15
N HIS A 168 -6.26 -2.57 24.18
CA HIS A 168 -6.17 -1.82 25.44
C HIS A 168 -7.49 -1.74 26.22
N GLN A 169 -8.63 -1.98 25.57
CA GLN A 169 -9.94 -2.08 26.23
C GLN A 169 -10.23 -3.49 26.75
N GLU A 170 -9.65 -4.53 26.15
CA GLU A 170 -9.89 -5.93 26.52
C GLU A 170 -9.01 -6.41 27.71
N GLU A 171 -7.91 -5.72 28.02
CA GLU A 171 -7.06 -5.99 29.20
C GLU A 171 -7.56 -5.38 30.52
N GLN A 172 -8.64 -4.57 30.50
CA GLN A 172 -9.32 -4.12 31.71
C GLN A 172 -10.52 -5.01 32.04
N ILE A 173 -10.25 -6.27 32.39
CA ILE A 173 -11.25 -7.12 33.05
C ILE A 173 -11.46 -6.56 34.47
N PRO A 174 -12.68 -6.17 34.88
CA PRO A 174 -12.94 -5.80 36.26
C PRO A 174 -12.73 -7.03 37.14
N ILE A 175 -11.97 -6.86 38.22
CA ILE A 175 -11.88 -7.86 39.30
C ILE A 175 -13.33 -8.09 39.79
N PRO A 176 -13.86 -9.32 39.83
CA PRO A 176 -15.21 -9.57 40.29
C PRO A 176 -15.33 -9.18 41.77
N PHE A 177 -16.26 -8.27 42.07
CA PHE A 177 -16.69 -8.01 43.44
C PHE A 177 -17.51 -9.21 43.91
N ASP A 178 -16.94 -10.03 44.79
CA ASP A 178 -17.61 -11.20 45.35
C ASP A 178 -18.56 -10.77 46.47
N GLU A 179 -19.85 -10.75 46.15
CA GLU A 179 -20.94 -10.36 47.03
C GLU A 179 -21.46 -11.61 47.76
N LYS A 180 -20.92 -11.89 48.96
CA LYS A 180 -21.63 -12.34 50.19
C LYS A 180 -20.71 -13.07 51.17
N SER A 181 -20.48 -12.45 52.33
CA SER A 181 -20.64 -13.14 53.61
C SER A 181 -21.07 -12.13 54.67
N ASP A 182 -22.32 -12.26 55.12
CA ASP A 182 -22.84 -11.62 56.31
C ASP A 182 -22.04 -12.08 57.53
N ASP A 183 -21.54 -11.17 58.37
CA ASP A 183 -21.70 -11.37 59.81
C ASP A 183 -21.67 -10.08 60.64
N LYS A 184 -22.48 -10.13 61.69
CA LYS A 184 -23.03 -9.02 62.47
C LYS A 184 -22.01 -8.27 63.32
N ARG A 185 -22.13 -6.94 63.41
CA ARG A 185 -21.92 -6.14 64.63
C ARG A 185 -22.54 -4.73 64.45
N GLY A 186 -23.25 -4.27 65.49
CA GLY A 186 -24.25 -3.19 65.46
C GLY A 186 -23.72 -1.75 65.25
N PRO A 187 -24.61 -0.75 65.36
CA PRO A 187 -24.34 0.61 64.92
C PRO A 187 -23.57 1.39 65.99
N SER A 188 -22.49 2.05 65.59
CA SER A 188 -21.90 3.12 66.39
C SER A 188 -21.74 4.36 65.51
N THR A 189 -22.63 5.30 65.76
CA THR A 189 -22.55 6.72 65.41
C THR A 189 -21.27 7.30 65.98
N ILE A 190 -20.43 7.93 65.14
CA ILE A 190 -19.51 9.00 65.57
C ILE A 190 -19.54 10.10 64.51
N THR A 191 -19.74 11.31 65.03
CA THR A 191 -20.04 12.60 64.40
C THR A 191 -18.80 13.31 63.82
N GLU A 192 -19.05 14.31 62.97
CA GLU A 192 -18.09 15.28 62.42
C GLU A 192 -17.34 16.04 63.53
N GLU A 193 -16.17 15.55 63.96
CA GLU A 193 -15.24 16.32 64.80
C GLU A 193 -13.85 15.67 64.82
N GLU A 194 -13.19 15.55 63.67
CA GLU A 194 -11.73 15.28 63.63
C GLU A 194 -11.07 15.82 62.35
N PHE A 195 -11.58 16.96 61.88
CA PHE A 195 -11.03 17.75 60.78
C PHE A 195 -10.19 18.92 61.31
N ASP A 196 -9.24 18.66 62.21
CA ASP A 196 -8.19 19.64 62.51
C ASP A 196 -7.02 19.03 63.25
N LYS A 197 -5.89 18.91 62.52
CA LYS A 197 -4.49 18.70 62.93
C LYS A 197 -3.83 17.74 61.96
N ILE A 198 -3.17 18.29 60.95
CA ILE A 198 -1.74 18.12 60.65
C ILE A 198 -1.47 19.15 59.55
N ASP A 199 -1.18 20.37 60.00
CA ASP A 199 -0.56 21.42 59.20
C ASP A 199 0.90 21.54 59.65
N GLY A 200 1.80 21.72 58.68
CA GLY A 200 3.18 22.13 58.91
C GLY A 200 4.25 21.03 58.89
N ASP A 201 4.95 20.88 57.77
CA ASP A 201 6.37 21.29 57.69
C ASP A 201 6.80 21.45 56.21
N VAL A 202 6.67 22.67 55.69
CA VAL A 202 7.24 23.10 54.41
C VAL A 202 8.64 23.64 54.68
N ARG A 203 9.68 22.97 54.16
CA ARG A 203 11.03 23.54 54.10
C ARG A 203 11.33 24.10 52.70
N PRO A 204 11.70 25.38 52.55
CA PRO A 204 12.17 25.92 51.28
C PRO A 204 13.66 25.64 51.07
N TYR A 205 14.02 25.16 49.88
CA TYR A 205 15.40 25.08 49.41
C TYR A 205 15.92 26.48 49.05
N LYS A 206 17.11 26.80 49.56
CA LYS A 206 17.98 27.90 49.11
C LYS A 206 18.96 27.39 48.07
#